data_AF-A0A3A3GIK4-F1
#
_entry.id   AF-A0A3A3GIK4-F1
#
_cell.length_a   1.000
_cell.length_b   1.000
_cell.length_c   1.000
_cell.angle_alpha   90.00
_cell.angle_beta   90.00
_cell.angle_gamma   90.00
#
_symmetry.space_group_name_H-M   'P 1'
#
loop_
_entity.id
_entity.type
_entity.pdbx_description
1 polymer ?
#
loop_
_entity_poly.entity_id
_entity_poly.type
_entity_poly.pdbx_seq_one_letter_code
_entity_poly.pdbx_strand_id
1 'polypeptide(L)'
;MRQDTHVITRFIAILLLVIPGLLATFGFLTMKNVIFDYIADHGNDSLAAPSFGWLPFLGGFIMFAIGVAFIGGWVFYRDRKRNYVAPRFRKKKGPRPASFKPMIDQQATAREGSSSEPPASP
;
A
#
# COMPACT_ATOMS: atom_id res chain seq x y z
N MET A 1 29.67 -3.31 -5.86
CA MET A 1 29.55 -1.90 -6.31
C MET A 1 28.18 -1.76 -6.99
N ARG A 2 27.07 -1.31 -6.39
CA ARG A 2 26.78 -0.16 -5.51
C ARG A 2 25.54 -0.51 -4.64
N GLN A 3 25.71 -0.81 -3.37
CA GLN A 3 24.56 -1.00 -2.44
C GLN A 3 24.03 0.36 -1.93
N ASP A 4 24.86 1.39 -2.05
CA ASP A 4 24.67 2.76 -1.52
C ASP A 4 23.46 3.46 -2.17
N THR A 5 23.21 3.22 -3.46
CA THR A 5 22.12 3.86 -4.21
C THR A 5 20.73 3.48 -3.67
N HIS A 6 20.57 2.29 -3.08
CA HIS A 6 19.31 1.88 -2.46
C HIS A 6 19.03 2.64 -1.16
N VAL A 7 20.06 2.91 -0.35
CA VAL A 7 19.93 3.69 0.89
C VAL A 7 19.62 5.14 0.57
N ILE A 8 20.34 5.72 -0.40
CA ILE A 8 20.10 7.10 -0.87
C ILE A 8 18.67 7.27 -1.41
N THR A 9 18.18 6.33 -2.22
CA THR A 9 16.80 6.37 -2.74
C THR A 9 15.76 6.30 -1.62
N ARG A 10 15.99 5.46 -0.60
CA ARG A 10 15.10 5.34 0.57
C ARG A 10 15.11 6.62 1.41
N PHE A 11 16.27 7.23 1.58
CA PHE A 11 16.44 8.47 2.33
C PHE A 11 15.71 9.64 1.64
N ILE A 12 15.88 9.79 0.33
CA ILE A 12 15.17 10.80 -0.47
C ILE A 12 13.65 10.58 -0.40
N ALA A 13 13.19 9.33 -0.44
CA ALA A 13 11.78 9.02 -0.31
C ALA A 13 11.19 9.46 1.05
N ILE A 14 11.95 9.29 2.13
CA ILE A 14 11.55 9.75 3.47
C ILE A 14 11.55 11.29 3.52
N LEU A 15 12.56 11.94 2.97
CA LEU A 15 12.62 13.41 2.89
C LEU A 15 11.42 13.99 2.12
N LEU A 16 11.01 13.37 1.01
CA LEU A 16 9.82 13.79 0.28
C LEU A 16 8.52 13.58 1.08
N LEU A 17 8.47 12.59 1.96
CA LEU A 17 7.34 12.36 2.89
C LEU A 17 7.30 13.32 4.08
N VAL A 18 8.41 13.99 4.41
CA VAL A 18 8.44 14.97 5.51
C VAL A 18 7.52 16.15 5.22
N ILE A 19 7.49 16.64 3.97
CA ILE A 19 6.68 17.79 3.57
C ILE A 19 5.17 17.59 3.88
N PRO A 20 4.51 16.53 3.38
CA PRO A 20 3.11 16.26 3.72
C PRO A 20 2.93 15.89 5.20
N GLY A 21 3.95 15.33 5.86
CA GLY A 21 3.94 15.09 7.31
C GLY A 21 3.87 16.39 8.11
N LEU A 22 4.71 17.38 7.78
CA LEU A 22 4.68 18.70 8.41
C LEU A 22 3.34 19.39 8.17
N LEU A 23 2.82 19.31 6.95
CA LEU A 23 1.51 19.87 6.60
C LEU A 23 0.38 19.22 7.43
N ALA A 24 0.44 17.90 7.66
CA ALA A 24 -0.48 17.22 8.54
C ALA A 24 -0.36 17.71 10.00
N THR A 25 0.86 17.81 10.54
CA THR A 25 1.08 18.29 11.91
C THR A 25 0.62 19.74 12.10
N PHE A 26 0.78 20.59 11.10
CA PHE A 26 0.29 21.96 11.12
C PHE A 26 -1.24 22.01 11.14
N GLY A 27 -1.90 21.22 10.29
CA GLY A 27 -3.36 21.09 10.31
C GLY A 27 -3.89 20.60 11.66
N PHE A 28 -3.19 19.62 12.28
CA PHE A 28 -3.52 19.14 13.61
C PHE A 28 -3.32 20.19 14.70
N LEU A 29 -2.23 20.95 14.65
CA LEU A 29 -1.98 22.05 15.58
C LEU A 29 -3.10 23.11 15.53
N THR A 30 -3.55 23.48 14.33
CA THR A 30 -4.65 24.43 14.16
C THR A 30 -5.94 23.90 14.77
N MET A 31 -6.31 22.64 14.51
CA MET A 31 -7.50 22.03 15.13
C MET A 31 -7.39 22.03 16.66
N LYS A 32 -6.23 21.59 17.17
CA LYS A 32 -5.93 21.55 18.61
C LYS A 32 -6.12 22.93 19.22
N ASN A 33 -5.53 23.97 18.63
CA ASN A 33 -5.61 25.33 19.14
C ASN A 33 -7.06 25.82 19.21
N VAL A 34 -7.88 25.63 18.16
CA VAL A 34 -9.31 26.03 18.21
C VAL A 34 -10.07 25.33 19.36
N ILE A 35 -9.77 24.06 19.61
CA ILE A 35 -10.39 23.29 20.69
C ILE A 35 -9.96 23.81 22.06
N PHE A 36 -8.66 24.08 22.25
CA PHE A 36 -8.13 24.62 23.50
C PHE A 36 -8.63 26.05 23.75
N ASP A 37 -8.67 26.89 22.72
CA ASP A 37 -9.18 28.27 22.82
C ASP A 37 -10.67 28.25 23.21
N TYR A 38 -11.47 27.38 22.59
CA TYR A 38 -12.89 27.22 22.95
C TYR A 38 -13.08 26.77 24.40
N ILE A 39 -12.29 25.81 24.88
CA ILE A 39 -12.37 25.32 26.27
C ILE A 39 -11.88 26.39 27.26
N ALA A 40 -10.80 27.11 26.92
CA ALA A 40 -10.25 28.17 27.76
C ALA A 40 -11.22 29.36 27.89
N ASP A 41 -11.86 29.76 26.79
CA ASP A 41 -12.84 30.86 26.77
C ASP A 41 -14.13 30.48 27.52
N HIS A 42 -14.52 29.20 27.53
CA HIS A 42 -15.67 28.72 28.33
C HIS A 42 -15.46 28.85 29.85
N GLY A 43 -14.21 28.86 30.31
CA GLY A 43 -13.88 29.06 31.73
C GLY A 43 -13.74 30.52 32.14
N ASN A 44 -13.90 31.47 31.21
CA ASN A 44 -13.65 32.88 31.44
C ASN A 44 -14.97 33.67 31.49
N ASP A 45 -15.41 34.07 32.69
CA ASP A 45 -16.65 34.82 32.93
C ASP A 45 -16.71 36.21 32.22
N SER A 46 -15.61 36.62 31.60
CA SER A 46 -15.47 37.89 30.87
C SER A 46 -16.00 37.83 29.42
N LEU A 47 -16.17 36.63 28.84
CA LEU A 47 -16.55 36.44 27.45
C LEU A 47 -18.00 35.93 27.35
N ALA A 48 -18.94 36.85 27.11
CA ALA A 48 -20.39 36.58 27.13
C ALA A 48 -20.90 35.55 26.08
N ALA A 49 -20.08 35.18 25.08
CA ALA A 49 -20.39 34.12 24.13
C ALA A 49 -19.12 33.60 23.43
N PRO A 50 -18.52 32.49 23.90
CA PRO A 50 -17.40 31.87 23.21
C PRO A 50 -17.85 31.29 21.87
N SER A 51 -17.32 31.82 20.75
CA SER A 51 -17.64 31.32 19.42
C SER A 51 -16.64 30.26 18.98
N PHE A 52 -17.12 29.08 18.56
CA PHE A 52 -16.24 28.03 18.05
C PHE A 52 -15.67 28.41 16.68
N GLY A 53 -14.35 28.33 16.53
CA GLY A 53 -13.64 28.63 15.30
C GLY A 53 -13.81 27.58 14.20
N TRP A 54 -15.03 27.43 13.67
CA TRP A 54 -15.35 26.44 12.62
C TRP A 54 -14.46 26.55 11.37
N LEU A 55 -14.13 27.77 10.94
CA LEU A 55 -13.31 28.00 9.75
C LEU A 55 -11.85 27.51 9.92
N PRO A 56 -11.10 27.92 10.97
CA PRO A 56 -9.77 27.37 11.21
C PRO A 56 -9.80 25.88 11.57
N PHE A 57 -10.86 25.40 12.24
CA PHE A 57 -11.03 23.97 12.52
C PHE A 57 -11.16 23.14 11.24
N LEU A 58 -12.08 23.52 10.35
CA LEU A 58 -12.31 22.80 9.10
C LEU A 58 -11.12 22.95 8.14
N GLY A 59 -10.51 24.13 8.09
CA GLY A 59 -9.26 24.35 7.35
C GLY A 59 -8.13 23.45 7.85
N GLY A 60 -7.94 23.36 9.17
CA GLY A 60 -7.00 22.44 9.80
C GLY A 60 -7.31 20.97 9.51
N PHE A 61 -8.59 20.59 9.54
CA PHE A 61 -9.05 19.24 9.22
C PHE A 61 -8.75 18.84 7.78
N ILE A 62 -9.03 19.72 6.82
CA ILE A 62 -8.73 19.48 5.40
C ILE A 62 -7.22 19.34 5.20
N MET A 63 -6.42 20.24 5.78
CA MET A 63 -4.96 20.20 5.71
C MET A 63 -4.40 18.89 6.30
N PHE A 64 -4.92 18.48 7.45
CA PHE A 64 -4.57 17.22 8.10
C PHE A 64 -4.98 16.00 7.26
N ALA A 65 -6.22 15.97 6.77
CA ALA A 65 -6.74 14.89 5.95
C ALA A 65 -5.94 14.73 4.65
N ILE A 66 -5.58 15.83 3.98
CA ILE A 66 -4.73 15.81 2.79
C ILE A 66 -3.36 15.23 3.12
N GLY A 67 -2.71 15.68 4.20
CA GLY A 67 -1.40 15.17 4.61
C GLY A 67 -1.42 13.67 4.92
N VAL A 68 -2.39 13.21 5.71
CA VAL A 68 -2.55 11.78 6.06
C VAL A 68 -2.93 10.94 4.85
N ALA A 69 -3.87 11.40 4.01
CA ALA A 69 -4.28 10.69 2.80
C ALA A 69 -3.13 10.59 1.80
N PHE A 70 -2.29 11.63 1.68
CA PHE A 70 -1.10 11.58 0.85
C PHE A 70 -0.09 10.53 1.35
N ILE A 71 0.21 10.53 2.65
CA ILE A 71 1.14 9.56 3.25
C ILE A 71 0.58 8.14 3.08
N GLY A 72 -0.68 7.90 3.45
CA GLY A 72 -1.33 6.59 3.33
C GLY A 72 -1.41 6.10 1.88
N GLY A 73 -1.78 6.98 0.95
CA GLY A 73 -1.83 6.68 -0.48
C GLY A 73 -0.46 6.37 -1.08
N TRP A 74 0.57 7.16 -0.74
CA TRP A 74 1.93 6.92 -1.18
C TRP A 74 2.50 5.62 -0.62
N VAL A 75 2.28 5.34 0.67
CA VAL A 75 2.70 4.08 1.31
C VAL A 75 2.01 2.89 0.65
N PHE A 76 0.70 2.97 0.39
CA PHE A 76 -0.05 1.91 -0.28
C PHE A 76 0.43 1.66 -1.71
N TYR A 77 0.66 2.72 -2.49
CA TYR A 77 1.20 2.62 -3.85
C TYR A 77 2.61 2.01 -3.87
N ARG A 78 3.46 2.44 -2.94
CA ARG A 78 4.82 1.91 -2.74
C ARG A 78 4.79 0.44 -2.37
N ASP A 79 3.92 0.05 -1.45
CA ASP A 79 3.84 -1.31 -0.92
C ASP A 79 3.32 -2.30 -1.97
N ARG A 80 2.33 -1.88 -2.77
CA ARG A 80 1.82 -2.67 -3.91
C ARG A 80 2.91 -3.03 -4.92
N LYS A 81 3.88 -2.13 -5.19
CA LYS A 81 4.99 -2.42 -6.12
C LYS A 81 6.00 -3.44 -5.57
N ARG A 82 6.06 -3.65 -4.26
CA ARG A 82 7.00 -4.58 -3.61
C ARG A 82 6.42 -5.96 -3.29
N ASN A 83 5.17 -6.23 -3.67
CA ASN A 83 4.52 -7.55 -3.54
C ASN A 83 4.42 -8.06 -2.07
N TYR A 84 4.29 -7.16 -1.08
CA TYR A 84 3.99 -7.52 0.32
C TYR A 84 2.50 -7.73 0.60
N VAL A 85 1.67 -7.73 -0.45
CA VAL A 85 0.24 -8.04 -0.35
C VAL A 85 0.03 -9.52 -0.07
N ALA A 86 -0.89 -9.84 0.84
CA ALA A 86 -1.29 -11.20 1.17
C ALA A 86 -1.58 -12.03 -0.10
N PRO A 87 -1.31 -13.35 -0.11
CA PRO A 87 -1.44 -14.21 -1.30
C PRO A 87 -2.78 -14.09 -2.06
N ARG A 88 -3.84 -13.65 -1.37
CA ARG A 88 -5.19 -13.42 -1.89
C ARG A 88 -5.31 -12.24 -2.88
N PHE A 89 -4.40 -11.27 -2.87
CA PHE A 89 -4.38 -10.13 -3.80
C PHE A 89 -3.35 -10.28 -4.94
N ARG A 90 -2.63 -11.41 -5.00
CA ARG A 90 -1.75 -11.70 -6.12
C ARG A 90 -2.61 -12.06 -7.33
N LYS A 91 -2.35 -11.47 -8.49
CA LYS A 91 -2.90 -11.99 -9.75
C LYS A 91 -2.50 -13.46 -9.83
N LYS A 92 -3.47 -14.38 -9.84
CA LYS A 92 -3.22 -15.80 -10.12
C LYS A 92 -2.40 -15.82 -11.41
N LYS A 93 -1.18 -16.36 -11.37
CA LYS A 93 -0.51 -16.78 -12.60
C LYS A 93 -1.56 -17.65 -13.31
N GLY A 94 -1.92 -17.28 -14.53
CA GLY A 94 -2.92 -18.03 -15.30
C GLY A 94 -2.59 -19.52 -15.29
N PRO A 95 -3.59 -20.39 -15.56
CA PRO A 95 -3.38 -21.83 -15.59
C PRO A 95 -2.10 -22.12 -16.36
N ARG A 96 -1.19 -22.91 -15.79
CA ARG A 96 0.01 -23.38 -16.53
C ARG A 96 -0.50 -23.89 -17.88
N PRO A 97 0.04 -23.42 -19.02
CA PRO A 97 -0.38 -23.94 -20.30
C PRO A 97 -0.22 -25.46 -20.27
N ALA A 98 -1.28 -26.17 -20.60
CA ALA A 98 -1.39 -27.63 -20.52
C ALA A 98 -0.42 -28.37 -21.48
N SER A 99 0.47 -27.64 -22.16
CA SER A 99 1.37 -28.18 -23.18
C SER A 99 2.75 -28.60 -22.66
N PHE A 100 3.09 -28.41 -21.38
CA PHE A 100 4.26 -29.07 -20.81
C PHE A 100 3.90 -30.51 -20.41
N LYS A 101 3.73 -31.39 -21.41
CA LYS A 101 3.74 -32.83 -21.16
C LYS A 101 5.20 -33.21 -20.91
N PRO A 102 5.57 -33.63 -19.69
CA PRO A 102 6.95 -34.03 -19.42
C PRO A 102 7.31 -35.18 -20.37
N MET A 103 8.46 -35.09 -21.03
CA MET A 103 8.96 -36.07 -21.99
C MET A 103 9.10 -37.49 -21.39
N ILE A 104 9.04 -37.60 -20.06
CA ILE A 104 8.99 -38.86 -19.30
C ILE A 104 7.73 -39.67 -19.68
N ASP A 105 6.57 -39.02 -19.82
CA ASP A 105 5.33 -39.71 -20.21
C ASP A 105 5.39 -40.17 -21.67
N GLN A 106 6.10 -39.43 -22.51
CA GLN A 106 6.23 -39.72 -23.93
C GLN A 106 7.13 -40.94 -24.18
N GLN A 107 8.18 -41.10 -23.36
CA GLN A 107 9.05 -42.28 -23.38
C GLN A 107 8.35 -43.53 -22.82
N ALA A 108 7.50 -43.39 -21.80
CA ALA A 108 6.73 -44.50 -21.24
C ALA A 108 5.74 -45.08 -22.27
N THR A 109 4.98 -44.21 -22.95
CA THR A 109 4.03 -44.64 -24.00
C THR A 109 4.70 -45.26 -25.23
N ALA A 110 5.93 -44.80 -25.57
CA ALA A 110 6.69 -45.37 -26.68
C ALA A 110 7.27 -46.76 -26.35
N ARG A 111 7.58 -47.03 -25.07
CA ARG A 111 8.02 -48.35 -24.62
C ARG A 111 6.88 -49.37 -24.54
N GLU A 112 5.68 -48.94 -24.10
CA GLU A 112 4.50 -49.82 -24.09
C GLU A 112 4.05 -50.20 -25.51
N GLY A 113 4.03 -49.25 -26.46
CA GLY A 113 3.64 -49.52 -27.85
C GLY A 113 4.63 -50.39 -28.66
N SER A 114 5.87 -50.54 -28.18
CA SER A 114 6.86 -51.45 -28.79
C SER A 114 6.75 -52.89 -28.27
N SER A 115 5.96 -53.13 -27.21
CA SER A 115 5.89 -54.42 -26.50
C SER A 115 4.67 -55.27 -26.90
N SER A 116 3.72 -54.71 -27.65
CA SER A 116 2.57 -55.47 -28.18
C SER A 116 2.93 -56.05 -29.55
N GLU A 117 3.62 -57.18 -29.53
CA GLU A 117 3.79 -58.09 -30.65
C GLU A 117 2.41 -58.51 -31.20
N PRO A 118 2.20 -58.59 -32.53
CA PRO A 118 0.89 -58.93 -33.08
C PRO A 118 0.54 -60.39 -32.76
N PRO A 119 -0.74 -60.72 -32.48
CA PRO A 119 -1.14 -62.10 -32.29
C PRO A 119 -0.81 -62.88 -33.57
N ALA A 120 0.00 -63.93 -33.42
CA ALA A 120 0.34 -64.86 -34.49
C ALA A 120 -0.95 -65.36 -35.15
N SER A 121 -1.10 -65.03 -36.43
CA SER A 121 -2.13 -65.58 -37.31
C SER A 121 -1.93 -67.08 -37.45
N PRO A 122 -2.96 -67.92 -37.20
CA PRO A 122 -3.09 -69.21 -37.87
C PRO A 122 -3.64 -69.04 -39.29
#